data_AF-A0A518BBD6-F1
#
_entry.id   AF-A0A518BBD6-F1
#
_cell.length_a   1.000
_cell.length_b   1.000
_cell.length_c   1.000
_cell.angle_alpha   90.00
_cell.angle_beta   90.00
_cell.angle_gamma   90.00
#
_symmetry.space_group_name_H-M   'P 1'
#
loop_
_entity.id
_entity.type
_entity.pdbx_description
1 polymer ?
#
loop_
_entity_poly.entity_id
_entity_poly.type
_entity_poly.pdbx_seq_one_letter_code
_entity_poly.pdbx_strand_id
1 'polypeptide(L)'
;MSIFLGTMVIRGIQVLLEAAPTLLCGVVFAGLLRHLVKPDYVRRLFARTDFGGLVKASFVGMLIPVGSLGVLPILRELRRLGARTPNLLSFALAAPMLNPITLVYGLTVLRPPIFLLLVAVTLLVSLAVGGLTNRWSTRERTPVEDVEPTRSSSLRLVNSLIASARLCAGPTALDVLLVMVVTGLAAAFVPIYPLTSSLKYTDPWAPPLMALVAFPAYVSPAMGVVQMGAISSIQFSLGAAVAIHVFGVGLNVILPYWVARIYGVRRAIALGFVVIAATLALGYASDAIFEHPLGSEQDTHALDQYGQVRHLLAPERLWQLLEEASIPVYVALGTLLGLLVTGTILRLTGTERLKESPAAAEVAHNDSIWNKQIPQPWPSIVGVVSALAVVVMLIYVYYPPVEELFDEMSSVRANAISAYRVGTPELARQEFQTWDYLAGKLPIAAVLRRGSVSAEARTRTGAFRDMLARVRDSVGTTSKIEKDKLIRELTDSYSECREAYRAAGNTEREGAT
;
A
#
# COMPACT_ATOMS: atom_id res chain seq x y z
N MET A 1 20.41 -26.58 3.15
CA MET A 1 19.39 -26.84 2.11
C MET A 1 17.97 -26.62 2.61
N SER A 2 17.57 -27.22 3.75
CA SER A 2 16.20 -27.10 4.31
C SER A 2 15.79 -25.67 4.67
N ILE A 3 16.70 -24.90 5.30
CA ILE A 3 16.44 -23.50 5.69
C ILE A 3 16.23 -22.59 4.46
N PHE A 4 17.06 -22.80 3.44
CA PHE A 4 17.00 -22.02 2.20
C PHE A 4 15.68 -22.24 1.47
N LEU A 5 15.32 -23.51 1.21
CA LEU A 5 14.09 -23.84 0.50
C LEU A 5 12.84 -23.45 1.31
N GLY A 6 12.85 -23.70 2.62
CA GLY A 6 11.75 -23.31 3.50
C GLY A 6 11.54 -21.80 3.55
N THR A 7 12.63 -21.01 3.63
CA THR A 7 12.55 -19.54 3.54
C THR A 7 11.95 -19.11 2.21
N MET A 8 12.42 -19.66 1.09
CA MET A 8 11.93 -19.29 -0.24
C MET A 8 10.41 -19.52 -0.36
N VAL A 9 9.92 -20.68 0.10
CA VAL A 9 8.49 -21.02 0.04
C VAL A 9 7.67 -20.12 0.98
N ILE A 10 8.10 -19.98 2.24
CA ILE A 10 7.38 -19.19 3.24
C ILE A 10 7.27 -17.72 2.81
N ARG A 11 8.38 -17.11 2.39
CA ARG A 11 8.41 -15.71 1.92
C ARG A 11 7.60 -15.52 0.65
N GLY A 12 7.65 -16.47 -0.29
CA GLY A 12 6.81 -16.45 -1.48
C GLY A 12 5.32 -16.48 -1.14
N ILE A 13 4.90 -17.32 -0.19
CA ILE A 13 3.51 -17.38 0.27
C ILE A 13 3.11 -16.08 0.98
N GLN A 14 3.97 -15.51 1.82
CA GLN A 14 3.73 -14.21 2.45
C GLN A 14 3.44 -13.11 1.43
N VAL A 15 4.21 -13.05 0.34
CA VAL A 15 3.95 -12.11 -0.77
C VAL A 15 2.54 -12.30 -1.33
N LEU A 16 2.09 -13.54 -1.51
CA LEU A 16 0.74 -13.82 -2.02
C LEU A 16 -0.34 -13.37 -1.03
N LEU A 17 -0.18 -13.67 0.27
CA LEU A 17 -1.12 -13.27 1.32
C LEU A 17 -1.24 -11.74 1.40
N GLU A 18 -0.11 -11.03 1.39
CA GLU A 18 -0.06 -9.57 1.45
C GLU A 18 -0.61 -8.90 0.18
N ALA A 19 -0.29 -9.44 -0.99
CA ALA A 19 -0.69 -8.85 -2.25
C ALA A 19 -2.16 -9.12 -2.59
N ALA A 20 -2.75 -10.22 -2.11
CA ALA A 20 -4.05 -10.73 -2.55
C ALA A 20 -5.17 -9.68 -2.59
N PRO A 21 -5.43 -8.88 -1.53
CA PRO A 21 -6.49 -7.88 -1.57
C PRO A 21 -6.26 -6.82 -2.66
N THR A 22 -5.03 -6.29 -2.74
CA THR A 22 -4.69 -5.24 -3.70
C THR A 22 -4.60 -5.77 -5.14
N LEU A 23 -4.20 -7.03 -5.32
CA LEU A 23 -4.17 -7.72 -6.60
C LEU A 23 -5.59 -7.96 -7.12
N LEU A 24 -6.52 -8.39 -6.26
CA LEU A 24 -7.93 -8.55 -6.61
C LEU A 24 -8.52 -7.23 -7.09
N CYS A 25 -8.31 -6.14 -6.35
CA CYS A 25 -8.72 -4.80 -6.78
C CYS A 25 -8.14 -4.44 -8.16
N GLY A 26 -6.86 -4.73 -8.39
CA GLY A 26 -6.18 -4.49 -9.66
C GLY A 26 -6.78 -5.24 -10.85
N VAL A 27 -7.02 -6.54 -10.68
CA VAL A 27 -7.59 -7.42 -11.71
C VAL A 27 -9.02 -7.02 -12.04
N VAL A 28 -9.85 -6.76 -11.02
CA VAL A 28 -11.24 -6.32 -11.20
C VAL A 28 -11.27 -4.97 -11.90
N PHE A 29 -10.47 -4.01 -11.45
CA PHE A 29 -10.43 -2.67 -12.06
C PHE A 29 -9.98 -2.75 -13.53
N ALA A 30 -8.99 -3.59 -13.85
CA ALA A 30 -8.58 -3.83 -15.24
C ALA A 30 -9.71 -4.43 -16.10
N GLY A 31 -10.47 -5.39 -15.58
CA GLY A 31 -11.64 -5.94 -16.28
C GLY A 31 -12.75 -4.91 -16.50
N LEU A 32 -12.97 -4.01 -15.54
CA LEU A 32 -13.88 -2.87 -15.68
C LEU A 32 -13.38 -1.89 -16.76
N LEU A 33 -12.09 -1.54 -16.75
CA LEU A 33 -11.49 -0.69 -17.79
C LEU A 33 -11.71 -1.25 -19.19
N ARG A 34 -11.60 -2.57 -19.36
CA ARG A 34 -11.71 -3.23 -20.66
C ARG A 34 -13.07 -3.04 -21.35
N HIS A 35 -14.17 -3.04 -20.61
CA HIS A 35 -15.52 -3.06 -21.19
C HIS A 35 -16.41 -1.87 -20.80
N LEU A 36 -16.09 -1.15 -19.72
CA LEU A 36 -16.85 0.03 -19.29
C LEU A 36 -16.24 1.35 -19.75
N VAL A 37 -14.94 1.36 -20.06
CA VAL A 37 -14.23 2.60 -20.39
C VAL A 37 -13.92 2.67 -21.88
N LYS A 38 -14.38 3.75 -22.52
CA LYS A 38 -14.08 4.03 -23.93
C LYS A 38 -12.61 4.46 -24.10
N PRO A 39 -11.90 4.02 -25.15
CA PRO A 39 -10.51 4.42 -25.40
C PRO A 39 -10.30 5.94 -25.44
N ASP A 40 -11.27 6.69 -25.97
CA ASP A 40 -11.19 8.17 -26.01
C ASP A 40 -11.06 8.81 -24.64
N TYR A 41 -11.68 8.21 -23.61
CA TYR A 41 -11.57 8.73 -22.24
C TYR A 41 -10.14 8.61 -21.71
N VAL A 42 -9.55 7.43 -21.85
CA VAL A 42 -8.17 7.16 -21.43
C VAL A 42 -7.20 8.02 -22.23
N ARG A 43 -7.39 8.15 -23.54
CA ARG A 43 -6.58 9.03 -24.39
C ARG A 43 -6.62 10.47 -23.89
N ARG A 44 -7.79 11.04 -23.59
CA ARG A 44 -7.90 12.41 -23.07
C ARG A 44 -7.25 12.57 -21.70
N LEU A 45 -7.46 11.59 -20.81
CA LEU A 45 -6.93 11.62 -19.45
C LEU A 45 -5.40 11.52 -19.43
N PHE A 46 -4.82 10.68 -20.31
CA PHE A 46 -3.39 10.37 -20.41
C PHE A 46 -2.74 10.91 -21.71
N ALA A 47 -3.31 11.94 -22.35
CA ALA A 47 -2.81 12.49 -23.62
C ALA A 47 -1.61 13.42 -23.45
N ARG A 48 -1.64 14.30 -22.46
CA ARG A 48 -0.57 15.30 -22.28
C ARG A 48 0.60 14.65 -21.56
N THR A 49 1.82 14.82 -22.06
CA THR A 49 3.05 14.30 -21.42
C THR A 49 3.93 15.43 -20.88
N ASP A 50 3.38 16.63 -20.77
CA ASP A 50 3.97 17.73 -20.03
C ASP A 50 3.87 17.49 -18.52
N PHE A 51 4.50 18.36 -17.73
CA PHE A 51 4.51 18.25 -16.28
C PHE A 51 3.10 18.11 -15.67
N GLY A 52 2.14 18.91 -16.14
CA GLY A 52 0.74 18.82 -15.70
C GLY A 52 0.08 17.48 -16.02
N GLY A 53 0.38 16.88 -17.19
CA GLY A 53 -0.05 15.53 -17.55
C GLY A 53 0.51 14.45 -16.64
N LEU A 54 1.81 14.55 -16.28
CA LEU A 54 2.45 13.63 -15.34
C LEU A 54 1.83 13.73 -13.94
N VAL A 55 1.69 14.94 -13.39
CA VAL A 55 1.05 15.17 -12.09
C VAL A 55 -0.38 14.61 -12.07
N LYS A 56 -1.14 14.83 -13.13
CA LYS A 56 -2.50 14.29 -13.27
C LYS A 56 -2.50 12.76 -13.25
N ALA A 57 -1.55 12.12 -13.95
CA ALA A 57 -1.42 10.67 -13.98
C ALA A 57 -1.03 10.09 -12.61
N SER A 58 -0.09 10.72 -11.90
CA SER A 58 0.26 10.36 -10.53
C SER A 58 -0.96 10.43 -9.62
N PHE A 59 -1.71 11.54 -9.66
CA PHE A 59 -2.89 11.75 -8.82
C PHE A 59 -3.99 10.72 -9.09
N VAL A 60 -4.24 10.36 -10.35
CA VAL A 60 -5.18 9.28 -10.70
C VAL A 60 -4.71 7.94 -10.11
N GLY A 61 -3.40 7.68 -10.08
CA GLY A 61 -2.84 6.49 -9.43
C GLY A 61 -3.10 6.47 -7.92
N MET A 62 -2.93 7.61 -7.26
CA MET A 62 -3.12 7.76 -5.82
C MET A 62 -4.56 7.50 -5.34
N LEU A 63 -5.55 7.52 -6.24
CA LEU A 63 -6.95 7.25 -5.91
C LEU A 63 -7.31 5.75 -5.92
N ILE A 64 -6.42 4.89 -6.42
CA ILE A 64 -6.73 3.46 -6.61
C ILE A 64 -6.02 2.63 -5.52
N PRO A 65 -6.73 1.81 -4.73
CA PRO A 65 -6.14 1.03 -3.63
C PRO A 65 -5.44 -0.23 -4.15
N VAL A 66 -4.35 -0.07 -4.90
CA VAL A 66 -3.57 -1.16 -5.50
C VAL A 66 -2.10 -1.09 -5.09
N GLY A 67 -1.46 -2.26 -4.94
CA GLY A 67 -0.01 -2.40 -4.83
C GLY A 67 0.66 -2.63 -6.18
N SER A 68 1.98 -2.86 -6.20
CA SER A 68 2.74 -3.00 -7.46
C SER A 68 2.31 -4.20 -8.32
N LEU A 69 1.82 -5.28 -7.71
CA LEU A 69 1.25 -6.43 -8.44
C LEU A 69 -0.15 -6.10 -9.01
N GLY A 70 -0.97 -5.37 -8.26
CA GLY A 70 -2.31 -4.97 -8.68
C GLY A 70 -2.30 -3.88 -9.77
N VAL A 71 -1.29 -3.02 -9.82
CA VAL A 71 -1.21 -1.94 -10.81
C VAL A 71 -0.91 -2.45 -12.23
N LEU A 72 -0.25 -3.61 -12.37
CA LEU A 72 0.14 -4.15 -13.68
C LEU A 72 -1.01 -4.54 -14.62
N PRO A 73 -2.05 -5.28 -14.20
CA PRO A 73 -3.21 -5.53 -15.07
C PRO A 73 -3.86 -4.21 -15.49
N ILE A 74 -3.94 -3.21 -14.60
CA ILE A 74 -4.44 -1.88 -14.93
C ILE A 74 -3.55 -1.20 -15.98
N LEU A 75 -2.23 -1.24 -15.79
CA LEU A 75 -1.23 -0.65 -16.68
C LEU A 75 -1.32 -1.23 -18.10
N ARG A 76 -1.54 -2.54 -18.23
CA ARG A 76 -1.74 -3.23 -19.51
C ARG A 76 -3.00 -2.76 -20.21
N GLU A 77 -4.12 -2.63 -19.50
CA GLU A 77 -5.38 -2.15 -20.09
C GLU A 77 -5.31 -0.66 -20.45
N LEU A 78 -4.74 0.19 -19.59
CA LEU A 78 -4.53 1.61 -19.92
C LEU A 78 -3.66 1.77 -21.17
N ARG A 79 -2.60 0.96 -21.31
CA ARG A 79 -1.76 0.94 -22.52
C ARG A 79 -2.55 0.49 -23.75
N ARG A 80 -3.35 -0.57 -23.63
CA ARG A 80 -4.23 -1.07 -24.71
C ARG A 80 -5.22 0.01 -25.17
N LEU A 81 -5.73 0.80 -24.23
CA LEU A 81 -6.64 1.92 -24.49
C LEU A 81 -5.93 3.18 -25.02
N GLY A 82 -4.60 3.14 -25.17
CA GLY A 82 -3.81 4.20 -25.81
C GLY A 82 -3.26 5.27 -24.86
N ALA A 83 -3.14 4.98 -23.55
CA ALA A 83 -2.42 5.85 -22.63
C ALA A 83 -0.93 5.94 -23.00
N ARG A 84 -0.35 7.15 -22.89
CA ARG A 84 1.06 7.37 -23.22
C ARG A 84 1.99 6.85 -22.13
N THR A 85 3.10 6.23 -22.53
CA THR A 85 4.11 5.64 -21.62
C THR A 85 4.57 6.54 -20.47
N PRO A 86 4.82 7.86 -20.66
CA PRO A 86 5.27 8.72 -19.56
C PRO A 86 4.24 8.81 -18.43
N ASN A 87 2.97 8.96 -18.81
CA ASN A 87 1.88 9.02 -17.85
C ASN A 87 1.61 7.64 -17.24
N LEU A 88 1.74 6.58 -18.03
CA LEU A 88 1.59 5.20 -17.54
C LEU A 88 2.61 4.86 -16.45
N LEU A 89 3.88 5.21 -16.64
CA LEU A 89 4.93 4.90 -15.68
C LEU A 89 4.89 5.82 -14.46
N SER A 90 4.50 7.08 -14.64
CA SER A 90 4.23 8.00 -13.54
C SER A 90 3.06 7.49 -12.67
N PHE A 91 1.96 7.08 -13.29
CA PHE A 91 0.84 6.39 -12.64
C PHE A 91 1.28 5.10 -11.92
N ALA A 92 2.07 4.26 -12.59
CA ALA A 92 2.47 2.95 -12.07
C ALA A 92 3.35 3.03 -10.80
N LEU A 93 4.12 4.11 -10.63
CA LEU A 93 4.89 4.35 -9.42
C LEU A 93 4.08 5.03 -8.31
N ALA A 94 3.26 6.02 -8.67
CA ALA A 94 2.47 6.75 -7.69
C ALA A 94 1.39 5.88 -7.03
N ALA A 95 0.74 5.00 -7.81
CA ALA A 95 -0.35 4.16 -7.34
C ALA A 95 0.04 3.29 -6.13
N PRO A 96 1.09 2.44 -6.18
CA PRO A 96 1.44 1.63 -5.01
C PRO A 96 2.05 2.44 -3.86
N MET A 97 2.80 3.50 -4.17
CA MET A 97 3.53 4.27 -3.16
C MET A 97 2.62 5.17 -2.33
N LEU A 98 1.63 5.83 -2.93
CA LEU A 98 0.72 6.76 -2.25
C LEU A 98 -0.75 6.53 -2.62
N ASN A 99 -1.27 5.33 -2.34
CA ASN A 99 -2.70 5.02 -2.46
C ASN A 99 -3.48 5.34 -1.17
N PRO A 100 -4.81 5.13 -1.12
CA PRO A 100 -5.60 5.36 0.08
C PRO A 100 -5.14 4.51 1.29
N ILE A 101 -4.58 3.31 1.05
CA ILE A 101 -4.05 2.46 2.13
C ILE A 101 -2.80 3.11 2.73
N THR A 102 -1.83 3.52 1.91
CA THR A 102 -0.65 4.27 2.36
C THR A 102 -1.04 5.54 3.08
N LEU A 103 -2.02 6.30 2.57
CA LEU A 103 -2.47 7.54 3.20
C LEU A 103 -3.01 7.27 4.60
N VAL A 104 -3.90 6.28 4.73
CA VAL A 104 -4.51 5.90 6.00
C VAL A 104 -3.46 5.40 7.01
N TYR A 105 -2.59 4.47 6.62
CA TYR A 105 -1.52 4.00 7.50
C TYR A 105 -0.50 5.10 7.81
N GLY A 106 -0.18 5.94 6.83
CA GLY A 106 0.81 7.00 6.95
C GLY A 106 0.39 8.05 7.97
N LEU A 107 -0.89 8.45 7.95
CA LEU A 107 -1.47 9.39 8.90
C LEU A 107 -1.59 8.81 10.32
N THR A 108 -1.67 7.48 10.48
CA THR A 108 -1.76 6.81 11.80
C THR A 108 -0.38 6.54 12.41
N VAL A 109 0.55 6.04 11.58
CA VAL A 109 1.83 5.50 12.03
C VAL A 109 2.95 6.54 11.97
N LEU A 110 3.00 7.36 10.92
CA LEU A 110 4.12 8.29 10.71
C LEU A 110 3.89 9.61 11.43
N ARG A 111 4.97 10.19 11.93
CA ARG A 111 4.96 11.59 12.37
C ARG A 111 4.72 12.51 11.16
N PRO A 112 4.05 13.66 11.33
CA PRO A 112 3.73 14.57 10.22
C PRO A 112 4.87 14.90 9.25
N PRO A 113 6.11 15.20 9.70
CA PRO A 113 7.17 15.57 8.76
C PRO A 113 7.71 14.34 7.98
N ILE A 114 7.64 13.14 8.55
CA ILE A 114 7.99 11.88 7.87
C ILE A 114 6.91 11.50 6.84
N PHE A 115 5.64 11.73 7.16
CA PHE A 115 4.55 11.57 6.19
C PHE A 115 4.70 12.52 4.99
N LEU A 116 5.04 13.80 5.23
CA LEU A 116 5.31 14.75 4.15
C LEU A 116 6.51 14.34 3.29
N LEU A 117 7.57 13.78 3.91
CA LEU A 117 8.69 13.20 3.17
C LEU A 117 8.23 12.05 2.26
N LEU A 118 7.41 11.13 2.75
CA LEU A 118 6.86 10.02 1.96
C LEU A 118 6.11 10.55 0.72
N VAL A 119 5.24 11.55 0.91
CA VAL A 119 4.49 12.19 -0.18
C VAL A 119 5.43 12.85 -1.18
N ALA A 120 6.41 13.62 -0.70
CA ALA A 120 7.38 14.32 -1.55
C ALA A 120 8.22 13.33 -2.36
N VAL A 121 8.76 12.29 -1.73
CA VAL A 121 9.53 11.22 -2.39
C VAL A 121 8.69 10.56 -3.49
N THR A 122 7.45 10.19 -3.18
CA THR A 122 6.57 9.54 -4.14
C THR A 122 6.33 10.41 -5.38
N LEU A 123 6.01 11.69 -5.17
CA LEU A 123 5.78 12.64 -6.26
C LEU A 123 7.05 12.86 -7.07
N LEU A 124 8.18 13.15 -6.43
CA LEU A 124 9.44 13.43 -7.11
C LEU A 124 9.94 12.24 -7.93
N VAL A 125 9.90 11.03 -7.38
CA VAL A 125 10.31 9.80 -8.09
C VAL A 125 9.36 9.49 -9.25
N SER A 126 8.04 9.57 -9.03
CA SER A 126 7.04 9.35 -10.09
C SER A 126 7.18 10.34 -11.25
N LEU A 127 7.38 11.63 -10.94
CA LEU A 127 7.57 12.69 -11.94
C LEU A 127 8.92 12.57 -12.65
N ALA A 128 9.99 12.19 -11.95
CA ALA A 128 11.30 11.96 -12.54
C ALA A 128 11.26 10.82 -13.58
N VAL A 129 10.59 9.71 -13.26
CA VAL A 129 10.43 8.59 -14.19
C VAL A 129 9.52 8.94 -15.37
N GLY A 130 8.42 9.65 -15.11
CA GLY A 130 7.57 10.18 -16.17
C GLY A 130 8.34 11.12 -17.11
N GLY A 131 9.12 12.06 -16.56
CA GLY A 131 9.94 12.99 -17.33
C GLY A 131 11.05 12.30 -18.13
N LEU A 132 11.73 11.31 -17.54
CA LEU A 132 12.73 10.50 -18.23
C LEU A 132 12.13 9.78 -19.44
N THR A 133 11.02 9.10 -19.22
CA THR A 133 10.38 8.27 -20.25
C THR A 133 9.73 9.13 -21.34
N ASN A 134 9.37 10.38 -21.05
CA ASN A 134 8.95 11.36 -22.05
C ASN A 134 10.05 11.63 -23.09
N ARG A 135 11.34 11.55 -22.71
CA ARG A 135 12.47 11.76 -23.66
C ARG A 135 12.55 10.69 -24.74
N TRP A 136 12.02 9.48 -24.51
CA TRP A 136 12.13 8.36 -25.46
C TRP A 136 10.79 7.86 -25.98
N SER A 137 9.68 8.24 -25.36
CA SER A 137 8.33 7.78 -25.72
C SER A 137 7.65 8.60 -26.83
N THR A 138 8.27 9.67 -27.34
CA THR A 138 7.69 10.57 -28.35
C THR A 138 7.31 9.87 -29.67
N ARG A 139 7.77 8.63 -29.91
CA ARG A 139 7.51 7.85 -31.13
C ARG A 139 6.49 6.71 -31.01
N GLU A 140 6.05 6.33 -29.81
CA GLU A 140 5.15 5.17 -29.64
C GLU A 140 3.69 5.61 -29.48
N ARG A 141 2.88 5.43 -30.54
CA ARG A 141 1.41 5.33 -30.42
C ARG A 141 1.06 3.85 -30.50
N THR A 142 0.62 3.27 -29.40
CA THR A 142 0.06 1.91 -29.43
C THR A 142 -1.21 1.95 -30.29
N PRO A 143 -1.31 1.12 -31.36
CA PRO A 143 -2.55 1.00 -32.11
C PRO A 143 -3.66 0.64 -31.12
N VAL A 144 -4.73 1.43 -31.11
CA VAL A 144 -5.86 1.12 -30.25
C VAL A 144 -6.64 0.03 -30.93
N GLU A 145 -6.92 -1.01 -30.16
CA GLU A 145 -7.77 -2.10 -30.60
C GLU A 145 -9.21 -1.58 -30.62
N ASP A 146 -9.77 -1.41 -31.82
CA ASP A 146 -11.17 -1.03 -32.00
C ASP A 146 -12.06 -2.23 -31.66
N VAL A 147 -12.39 -2.36 -30.37
CA VAL A 147 -13.37 -3.33 -29.91
C VAL A 147 -14.74 -2.69 -30.06
N GLU A 148 -15.60 -3.29 -30.91
CA GLU A 148 -17.00 -2.87 -30.99
C GLU A 148 -17.62 -2.87 -29.58
N PRO A 149 -18.18 -1.73 -29.15
CA PRO A 149 -18.76 -1.62 -27.83
C PRO A 149 -20.01 -2.49 -27.74
N THR A 150 -20.03 -3.42 -26.77
CA THR A 150 -21.27 -4.13 -26.39
C THR A 150 -22.30 -3.08 -25.97
N ARG A 151 -23.54 -3.16 -26.44
CA ARG A 151 -24.55 -2.12 -26.19
C ARG A 151 -25.25 -2.34 -24.85
N SER A 152 -25.61 -3.58 -24.53
CA SER A 152 -26.24 -3.96 -23.26
C SER A 152 -25.35 -3.74 -22.03
N SER A 153 -25.90 -3.04 -21.04
CA SER A 153 -25.23 -2.71 -19.77
C SER A 153 -24.89 -3.96 -18.93
N SER A 154 -25.80 -4.93 -18.84
CA SER A 154 -25.56 -6.17 -18.08
C SER A 154 -24.50 -7.03 -18.74
N LEU A 155 -24.51 -7.11 -20.08
CA LEU A 155 -23.52 -7.85 -20.84
C LEU A 155 -22.12 -7.24 -20.71
N ARG A 156 -22.01 -5.90 -20.60
CA ARG A 156 -20.74 -5.24 -20.27
C ARG A 156 -20.19 -5.67 -18.92
N LEU A 157 -21.04 -5.75 -17.89
CA LEU A 157 -20.61 -6.19 -16.55
C LEU A 157 -20.14 -7.65 -16.56
N VAL A 158 -20.88 -8.54 -17.22
CA VAL A 158 -20.46 -9.96 -17.35
C VAL A 158 -19.15 -10.07 -18.14
N ASN A 159 -19.01 -9.30 -19.23
CA ASN A 159 -17.76 -9.27 -19.99
C ASN A 159 -16.59 -8.67 -19.19
N SER A 160 -16.83 -7.71 -18.30
CA SER A 160 -15.82 -7.23 -17.34
C SER A 160 -15.37 -8.32 -16.36
N LEU A 161 -16.27 -9.18 -15.90
CA LEU A 161 -15.92 -10.33 -15.05
C LEU A 161 -15.13 -11.39 -15.83
N ILE A 162 -15.56 -11.71 -17.06
CA ILE A 162 -14.81 -12.60 -17.97
C ILE A 162 -13.40 -12.06 -18.23
N ALA A 163 -13.29 -10.76 -18.49
CA ALA A 163 -12.01 -10.07 -18.66
C ALA A 163 -11.13 -10.18 -17.41
N SER A 164 -11.69 -9.93 -16.23
CA SER A 164 -11.01 -10.05 -14.93
C SER A 164 -10.46 -11.47 -14.75
N ALA A 165 -11.28 -12.49 -15.00
CA ALA A 165 -10.87 -13.90 -14.92
C ALA A 165 -9.74 -14.23 -15.91
N ARG A 166 -9.88 -13.84 -17.19
CA ARG A 166 -8.85 -14.08 -18.22
C ARG A 166 -7.55 -13.33 -17.96
N LEU A 167 -7.60 -12.15 -17.34
CA LEU A 167 -6.43 -11.38 -16.90
C LEU A 167 -5.74 -12.07 -15.72
N CYS A 168 -6.50 -12.50 -14.73
CA CYS A 168 -6.02 -13.26 -13.57
C CYS A 168 -5.26 -14.51 -14.00
N ALA A 169 -5.87 -15.33 -14.88
CA ALA A 169 -5.28 -16.54 -15.45
C ALA A 169 -4.26 -16.27 -16.58
N GLY A 170 -3.85 -15.02 -16.74
CA GLY A 170 -2.99 -14.56 -17.83
C GLY A 170 -1.57 -14.21 -17.41
N PRO A 171 -0.98 -13.18 -18.05
CA PRO A 171 0.33 -12.68 -17.67
C PRO A 171 0.42 -12.32 -16.18
N THR A 172 -0.69 -11.91 -15.57
CA THR A 172 -0.74 -11.58 -14.14
C THR A 172 -0.39 -12.76 -13.24
N ALA A 173 -0.84 -13.99 -13.55
CA ALA A 173 -0.44 -15.18 -12.76
C ALA A 173 1.08 -15.41 -12.82
N LEU A 174 1.69 -15.21 -14.00
CA LEU A 174 3.13 -15.32 -14.18
C LEU A 174 3.89 -14.20 -13.47
N ASP A 175 3.34 -12.98 -13.46
CA ASP A 175 3.93 -11.86 -12.73
C ASP A 175 3.97 -12.14 -11.22
N VAL A 176 2.85 -12.65 -10.67
CA VAL A 176 2.76 -13.03 -9.25
C VAL A 176 3.76 -14.13 -8.93
N LEU A 177 3.81 -15.19 -9.74
CA LEU A 177 4.77 -16.28 -9.56
C LEU A 177 6.22 -15.78 -9.62
N LEU A 178 6.55 -14.90 -10.58
CA LEU A 178 7.87 -14.31 -10.72
C LEU A 178 8.26 -13.55 -9.46
N VAL A 179 7.37 -12.70 -8.93
CA VAL A 179 7.66 -11.92 -7.72
C VAL A 179 7.79 -12.83 -6.49
N MET A 180 6.91 -13.82 -6.32
CA MET A 180 7.02 -14.80 -5.24
C MET A 180 8.38 -15.51 -5.25
N VAL A 181 8.83 -15.97 -6.41
CA VAL A 181 10.11 -16.65 -6.57
C VAL A 181 11.28 -15.70 -6.32
N VAL A 182 11.27 -14.50 -6.90
CA VAL A 182 12.38 -13.53 -6.77
C VAL A 182 12.50 -13.05 -5.33
N THR A 183 11.39 -12.70 -4.67
CA THR A 183 11.40 -12.27 -3.27
C THR A 183 11.80 -13.41 -2.34
N GLY A 184 11.27 -14.61 -2.54
CA GLY A 184 11.64 -15.78 -1.75
C GLY A 184 13.12 -16.14 -1.90
N LEU A 185 13.65 -16.10 -3.13
CA LEU A 185 15.05 -16.35 -3.41
C LEU A 185 15.95 -15.29 -2.77
N ALA A 186 15.63 -14.01 -2.94
CA ALA A 186 16.39 -12.91 -2.36
C ALA A 186 16.45 -13.02 -0.83
N ALA A 187 15.31 -13.26 -0.18
CA ALA A 187 15.25 -13.42 1.27
C ALA A 187 16.06 -14.63 1.78
N ALA A 188 16.18 -15.69 0.97
CA ALA A 188 16.99 -16.85 1.33
C ALA A 188 18.50 -16.55 1.32
N PHE A 189 18.96 -15.54 0.57
CA PHE A 189 20.36 -15.10 0.51
C PHE A 189 20.71 -13.98 1.49
N VAL A 190 19.74 -13.30 2.09
CA VAL A 190 19.98 -12.25 3.06
C VAL A 190 20.12 -12.87 4.46
N PRO A 191 21.35 -12.90 5.04
CA PRO A 191 21.56 -13.44 6.37
C PRO A 191 20.90 -12.56 7.44
N ILE A 192 20.51 -13.20 8.54
CA ILE A 192 19.72 -12.61 9.63
C ILE A 192 20.47 -11.48 10.38
N TYR A 193 21.81 -11.41 10.27
CA TYR A 193 22.66 -10.71 11.25
C TYR A 193 23.64 -9.60 10.80
N PRO A 194 23.58 -9.01 9.59
CA PRO A 194 24.37 -7.78 9.34
C PRO A 194 23.57 -6.53 8.92
N LEU A 195 22.23 -6.58 8.78
CA LEU A 195 21.50 -5.38 8.33
C LEU A 195 21.49 -4.27 9.39
N THR A 196 21.34 -4.62 10.67
CA THR A 196 21.17 -3.61 11.73
C THR A 196 22.39 -2.76 12.00
N SER A 197 23.59 -3.34 11.95
CA SER A 197 24.85 -2.61 12.14
C SER A 197 25.11 -1.62 11.01
N SER A 198 24.69 -1.95 9.78
CA SER A 198 24.95 -1.19 8.56
C SER A 198 23.80 -0.29 8.12
N LEU A 199 22.74 -0.18 8.94
CA LEU A 199 21.57 0.68 8.69
C LEU A 199 21.48 1.89 9.62
N LYS A 200 22.49 2.11 10.47
CA LYS A 200 22.59 3.29 11.31
C LYS A 200 22.66 4.56 10.46
N TYR A 201 22.11 5.66 10.96
CA TYR A 201 22.15 6.94 10.25
C TYR A 201 23.57 7.45 9.96
N THR A 202 24.55 7.02 10.77
CA THR A 202 25.97 7.35 10.58
C THR A 202 26.62 6.60 9.42
N ASP A 203 25.99 5.55 8.89
CA ASP A 203 26.54 4.75 7.80
C ASP A 203 26.04 5.28 6.44
N PRO A 204 26.92 5.88 5.62
CA PRO A 204 26.53 6.33 4.28
C PRO A 204 26.06 5.18 3.37
N TRP A 205 26.39 3.93 3.68
CA TRP A 205 25.96 2.78 2.89
C TRP A 205 24.53 2.32 3.19
N ALA A 206 23.87 2.89 4.21
CA ALA A 206 22.53 2.46 4.59
C ALA A 206 21.48 2.62 3.46
N PRO A 207 21.32 3.79 2.81
CA PRO A 207 20.38 3.92 1.69
C PRO A 207 20.67 3.01 0.47
N PRO A 208 21.91 2.90 -0.06
CA PRO A 208 22.18 2.02 -1.20
C PRO A 208 22.08 0.54 -0.87
N LEU A 209 22.50 0.12 0.33
CA LEU A 209 22.34 -1.26 0.77
C LEU A 209 20.86 -1.62 0.89
N MET A 210 20.05 -0.73 1.46
CA MET A 210 18.63 -0.98 1.59
C MET A 210 17.91 -0.97 0.24
N ALA A 211 18.32 -0.11 -0.70
CA ALA A 211 17.83 -0.16 -2.08
C ALA A 211 18.10 -1.52 -2.74
N LEU A 212 19.31 -2.06 -2.56
CA LEU A 212 19.70 -3.37 -3.09
C LEU A 212 18.86 -4.51 -2.50
N VAL A 213 18.62 -4.49 -1.19
CA VAL A 213 17.83 -5.52 -0.48
C VAL A 213 16.33 -5.39 -0.76
N ALA A 214 15.80 -4.17 -0.85
CA ALA A 214 14.38 -3.92 -1.08
C ALA A 214 13.96 -4.15 -2.54
N PHE A 215 14.85 -3.93 -3.52
CA PHE A 215 14.54 -4.08 -4.95
C PHE A 215 13.93 -5.46 -5.35
N PRO A 216 14.49 -6.60 -4.93
CA PRO A 216 13.91 -7.91 -5.23
C PRO A 216 12.76 -8.29 -4.29
N ALA A 217 12.54 -7.56 -3.21
CA ALA A 217 11.54 -7.87 -2.20
C ALA A 217 10.24 -7.09 -2.44
N TYR A 218 9.14 -7.80 -2.67
CA TYR A 218 7.83 -7.18 -2.65
C TYR A 218 7.46 -6.76 -1.24
N VAL A 219 6.97 -5.52 -1.11
CA VAL A 219 6.41 -5.00 0.13
C VAL A 219 5.05 -4.41 -0.19
N SER A 220 4.03 -4.82 0.58
CA SER A 220 2.71 -4.22 0.44
C SER A 220 2.70 -2.73 0.86
N PRO A 221 1.80 -1.90 0.30
CA PRO A 221 1.74 -0.47 0.64
C PRO A 221 1.62 -0.18 2.14
N ALA A 222 0.81 -0.96 2.86
CA ALA A 222 0.66 -0.84 4.31
C ALA A 222 1.97 -1.17 5.05
N MET A 223 2.61 -2.29 4.71
CA MET A 223 3.85 -2.72 5.34
C MET A 223 4.99 -1.73 5.10
N GLY A 224 5.10 -1.16 3.91
CA GLY A 224 6.13 -0.16 3.62
C GLY A 224 6.01 1.09 4.50
N VAL A 225 4.80 1.51 4.84
CA VAL A 225 4.57 2.61 5.79
C VAL A 225 4.95 2.20 7.21
N VAL A 226 4.54 1.02 7.65
CA VAL A 226 4.86 0.50 9.00
C VAL A 226 6.37 0.42 9.19
N GLN A 227 7.10 -0.08 8.19
CA GLN A 227 8.56 -0.15 8.22
C GLN A 227 9.22 1.22 8.22
N MET A 228 8.71 2.16 7.41
CA MET A 228 9.21 3.53 7.44
C MET A 228 9.00 4.16 8.82
N GLY A 229 7.86 3.89 9.47
CA GLY A 229 7.58 4.33 10.84
C GLY A 229 8.56 3.76 11.85
N ALA A 230 8.76 2.44 11.82
CA ALA A 230 9.70 1.74 12.70
C ALA A 230 11.13 2.28 12.56
N ILE A 231 11.62 2.44 11.33
CA ILE A 231 12.97 2.98 11.07
C ILE A 231 13.09 4.43 11.53
N SER A 232 12.06 5.26 11.31
CA SER A 232 12.06 6.65 11.76
C SER A 232 12.01 6.83 13.27
N SER A 233 11.66 5.77 14.02
CA SER A 233 11.61 5.77 15.48
C SER A 233 12.89 5.28 16.17
N ILE A 234 13.86 4.80 15.39
CA ILE A 234 15.15 4.25 15.86
C ILE A 234 16.29 5.10 15.27
N GLN A 235 17.52 4.93 15.75
CA GLN A 235 18.75 5.55 15.20
C GLN A 235 19.16 5.01 13.81
N PHE A 236 18.21 4.63 12.96
CA PHE A 236 18.48 4.16 11.59
C PHE A 236 18.38 5.29 10.57
N SER A 237 19.04 5.10 9.41
CA SER A 237 18.98 6.05 8.30
C SER A 237 17.54 6.17 7.79
N LEU A 238 17.03 7.40 7.75
CA LEU A 238 15.77 7.73 7.09
C LEU A 238 15.89 7.52 5.58
N GLY A 239 17.09 7.67 5.02
CA GLY A 239 17.38 7.30 3.64
C GLY A 239 17.19 5.81 3.35
N ALA A 240 17.46 4.91 4.30
CA ALA A 240 17.10 3.49 4.16
C ALA A 240 15.58 3.28 4.15
N ALA A 241 14.83 4.04 4.97
CA ALA A 241 13.37 4.01 4.96
C ALA A 241 12.79 4.48 3.61
N VAL A 242 13.36 5.55 3.04
CA VAL A 242 13.03 6.03 1.70
C VAL A 242 13.31 4.96 0.65
N ALA A 243 14.44 4.27 0.74
CA ALA A 243 14.78 3.18 -0.17
C ALA A 243 13.81 1.99 -0.09
N ILE A 244 13.39 1.59 1.12
CA ILE A 244 12.35 0.56 1.32
C ILE A 244 11.05 0.96 0.62
N HIS A 245 10.62 2.20 0.84
CA HIS A 245 9.36 2.66 0.28
C HIS A 245 9.42 2.72 -1.25
N VAL A 246 10.49 3.28 -1.82
CA VAL A 246 10.63 3.40 -3.27
C VAL A 246 10.79 2.04 -3.95
N PHE A 247 11.66 1.16 -3.45
CA PHE A 247 11.97 -0.10 -4.12
C PHE A 247 11.09 -1.26 -3.70
N GLY A 248 10.74 -1.37 -2.42
CA GLY A 248 9.88 -2.45 -1.92
C GLY A 248 8.43 -2.28 -2.36
N VAL A 249 7.89 -1.07 -2.22
CA VAL A 249 6.48 -0.77 -2.53
C VAL A 249 6.29 -0.34 -3.99
N GLY A 250 7.15 0.56 -4.49
CA GLY A 250 7.02 1.16 -5.83
C GLY A 250 7.66 0.36 -6.97
N LEU A 251 8.99 0.39 -7.03
CA LEU A 251 9.83 -0.16 -8.12
C LEU A 251 10.47 -1.50 -7.74
N ASN A 252 9.68 -2.46 -7.29
CA ASN A 252 10.19 -3.83 -7.17
C ASN A 252 10.39 -4.45 -8.56
N VAL A 253 11.04 -5.62 -8.61
CA VAL A 253 11.49 -6.32 -9.83
C VAL A 253 10.47 -6.35 -10.99
N ILE A 254 9.18 -6.32 -10.68
CA ILE A 254 8.12 -6.51 -11.66
C ILE A 254 7.94 -5.34 -12.63
N LEU A 255 8.11 -4.10 -12.17
CA LEU A 255 7.92 -2.92 -13.03
C LEU A 255 9.08 -2.78 -14.04
N PRO A 256 10.36 -2.88 -13.63
CA PRO A 256 11.48 -3.00 -14.57
C PRO A 256 11.36 -4.21 -15.50
N TYR A 257 10.90 -5.37 -15.01
CA TYR A 257 10.64 -6.55 -15.85
C TYR A 257 9.60 -6.23 -16.94
N TRP A 258 8.48 -5.63 -16.58
CA TRP A 258 7.44 -5.22 -17.52
C TRP A 258 7.96 -4.21 -18.54
N VAL A 259 8.73 -3.20 -18.09
CA VAL A 259 9.36 -2.22 -18.97
C VAL A 259 10.37 -2.89 -19.92
N ALA A 260 11.17 -3.83 -19.43
CA ALA A 260 12.17 -4.54 -20.22
C ALA A 260 11.52 -5.38 -21.32
N ARG A 261 10.42 -6.08 -21.00
CA ARG A 261 9.67 -6.92 -21.94
C ARG A 261 9.02 -6.11 -23.06
N ILE A 262 8.66 -4.86 -22.79
CA ILE A 262 7.91 -4.03 -23.73
C ILE A 262 8.81 -3.08 -24.51
N TYR A 263 9.67 -2.36 -23.80
CA TYR A 263 10.45 -1.26 -24.33
C TYR A 263 11.93 -1.64 -24.51
N GLY A 264 12.32 -2.84 -24.05
CA GLY A 264 13.68 -3.35 -24.11
C GLY A 264 14.48 -3.09 -22.83
N VAL A 265 15.46 -3.97 -22.58
CA VAL A 265 16.29 -3.98 -21.37
C VAL A 265 17.03 -2.66 -21.15
N ARG A 266 17.53 -2.01 -22.20
CA ARG A 266 18.26 -0.73 -22.08
C ARG A 266 17.42 0.36 -21.42
N ARG A 267 16.13 0.46 -21.76
CA ARG A 267 15.22 1.45 -21.17
C ARG A 267 14.85 1.09 -19.73
N ALA A 268 14.73 -0.20 -19.42
CA ALA A 268 14.52 -0.65 -18.04
C ALA A 268 15.73 -0.34 -17.14
N ILE A 269 16.96 -0.57 -17.63
CA ILE A 269 18.19 -0.20 -16.91
C ILE A 269 18.24 1.31 -16.67
N ALA A 270 17.93 2.11 -17.69
CA ALA A 270 17.97 3.56 -17.55
C ALA A 270 16.90 4.09 -16.57
N LEU A 271 15.72 3.46 -16.53
CA LEU A 271 14.70 3.73 -15.52
C LEU A 271 15.21 3.37 -14.12
N GLY A 272 15.80 2.19 -13.95
CA GLY A 272 16.40 1.76 -12.68
C GLY A 272 17.46 2.73 -12.19
N PHE A 273 18.37 3.18 -13.06
CA PHE A 273 19.41 4.14 -12.71
C PHE A 273 18.84 5.47 -12.22
N VAL A 274 17.82 6.01 -12.90
CA VAL A 274 17.19 7.27 -12.48
C VAL A 274 16.47 7.14 -11.15
N VAL A 275 15.78 6.02 -10.92
CA VAL A 275 15.11 5.78 -9.63
C VAL A 275 16.13 5.59 -8.52
N ILE A 276 17.21 4.84 -8.74
CA ILE A 276 18.31 4.71 -7.77
C ILE A 276 18.90 6.09 -7.45
N ALA A 277 19.28 6.87 -8.47
CA ALA A 277 19.86 8.19 -8.26
C ALA A 277 18.92 9.13 -7.50
N ALA A 278 17.63 9.17 -7.86
CA ALA A 278 16.63 9.99 -7.17
C ALA A 278 16.43 9.52 -5.72
N THR A 279 16.35 8.20 -5.49
CA THR A 279 16.15 7.61 -4.16
C THR A 279 17.33 7.91 -3.25
N LEU A 280 18.57 7.76 -3.75
CA LEU A 280 19.77 8.08 -2.97
C LEU A 280 19.88 9.56 -2.68
N ALA A 281 19.63 10.43 -3.67
CA ALA A 281 19.65 11.88 -3.47
C ALA A 281 18.62 12.31 -2.40
N LEU A 282 17.39 11.80 -2.48
CA LEU A 282 16.34 12.08 -1.51
C LEU A 282 16.62 11.45 -0.15
N GLY A 283 17.22 10.26 -0.12
CA GLY A 283 17.58 9.55 1.10
C GLY A 283 18.66 10.29 1.89
N TYR A 284 19.77 10.64 1.24
CA TYR A 284 20.82 11.44 1.90
C TYR A 284 20.33 12.84 2.29
N ALA A 285 19.48 13.47 1.46
CA ALA A 285 18.85 14.73 1.84
C ALA A 285 17.97 14.57 3.08
N SER A 286 17.24 13.46 3.21
CA SER A 286 16.41 13.20 4.38
C SER A 286 17.23 12.97 5.65
N ASP A 287 18.36 12.26 5.56
CA ASP A 287 19.26 12.08 6.71
C ASP A 287 19.92 13.40 7.14
N ALA A 288 20.16 14.32 6.19
CA ALA A 288 20.73 15.62 6.51
C ALA A 288 19.73 16.62 7.12
N ILE A 289 18.43 16.48 6.82
CA ILE A 289 17.38 17.44 7.22
C ILE A 289 16.73 17.05 8.55
N PHE A 290 16.58 15.76 8.82
CA PHE A 290 15.79 15.26 9.94
C PHE A 290 16.65 14.83 11.12
N GLU A 291 16.21 15.17 12.33
CA GLU A 291 16.87 14.70 13.55
C GLU A 291 16.59 13.22 13.80
N HIS A 292 17.63 12.48 14.22
CA HIS A 292 17.53 11.04 14.51
C HIS A 292 17.20 10.81 16.00
N PRO A 293 16.07 10.16 16.34
CA PRO A 293 15.66 9.96 17.73
C PRO A 293 16.50 8.90 18.43
N LEU A 294 16.86 9.14 19.71
CA LEU A 294 17.61 8.21 20.56
C LEU A 294 16.74 7.00 20.94
N GLY A 295 16.67 5.99 20.07
CA GLY A 295 15.97 4.72 20.30
C GLY A 295 16.93 3.55 20.53
N SER A 296 16.49 2.54 21.28
CA SER A 296 17.28 1.33 21.54
C SER A 296 17.31 0.40 20.31
N GLU A 297 18.44 -0.27 20.06
CA GLU A 297 18.69 -1.12 18.87
C GLU A 297 17.82 -2.40 18.78
N GLN A 298 16.85 -2.59 19.68
CA GLN A 298 16.13 -3.86 19.85
C GLN A 298 14.87 -4.03 18.98
N ASP A 299 14.36 -2.97 18.33
CA ASP A 299 13.20 -3.03 17.41
C ASP A 299 13.61 -3.41 15.96
N THR A 300 14.50 -4.40 15.81
CA THR A 300 14.99 -4.89 14.52
C THR A 300 13.94 -5.68 13.71
N HIS A 301 12.86 -6.13 14.35
CA HIS A 301 11.86 -7.03 13.76
C HIS A 301 11.16 -6.49 12.51
N ALA A 302 11.11 -5.17 12.32
CA ALA A 302 10.52 -4.56 11.13
C ALA A 302 11.24 -4.97 9.83
N LEU A 303 12.52 -5.36 9.90
CA LEU A 303 13.32 -5.78 8.75
C LEU A 303 13.39 -7.30 8.59
N ASP A 304 12.80 -8.06 9.51
CA ASP A 304 12.86 -9.53 9.48
C ASP A 304 12.32 -10.08 8.16
N GLN A 305 11.37 -9.39 7.51
CA GLN A 305 10.78 -9.82 6.24
C GLN A 305 11.79 -9.98 5.09
N TYR A 306 12.92 -9.27 5.14
CA TYR A 306 13.94 -9.31 4.10
C TYR A 306 14.94 -10.45 4.27
N GLY A 307 14.98 -11.07 5.45
CA GLY A 307 15.95 -12.11 5.79
C GLY A 307 15.36 -13.52 5.91
N GLN A 308 16.24 -14.46 6.23
CA GLN A 308 15.88 -15.84 6.51
C GLN A 308 14.93 -15.96 7.71
N VAL A 309 14.05 -16.97 7.67
CA VAL A 309 13.06 -17.22 8.74
C VAL A 309 13.76 -17.91 9.92
N ARG A 310 13.77 -17.28 11.11
CA ARG A 310 14.47 -17.77 12.31
C ARG A 310 14.03 -19.15 12.80
N HIS A 311 12.73 -19.43 12.76
CA HIS A 311 12.14 -20.67 13.26
C HIS A 311 11.75 -21.57 12.10
N LEU A 312 12.74 -22.22 11.52
CA LEU A 312 12.52 -23.27 10.53
C LEU A 312 12.40 -24.61 11.22
N LEU A 313 11.18 -24.88 11.69
CA LEU A 313 10.69 -26.21 11.96
C LEU A 313 9.25 -26.28 11.43
N ALA A 314 9.06 -27.14 10.42
CA ALA A 314 7.77 -27.72 10.04
C ALA A 314 6.72 -26.86 9.27
N PRO A 315 5.77 -27.53 8.58
CA PRO A 315 4.50 -26.99 8.10
C PRO A 315 3.72 -26.12 9.11
N GLU A 316 4.06 -26.15 10.39
CA GLU A 316 3.46 -25.33 11.45
C GLU A 316 3.59 -23.82 11.19
N ARG A 317 4.74 -23.33 10.69
CA ARG A 317 4.87 -21.89 10.41
C ARG A 317 3.96 -21.44 9.25
N LEU A 318 3.75 -22.32 8.27
CA LEU A 318 2.78 -22.05 7.20
C LEU A 318 1.36 -21.97 7.75
N TRP A 319 1.02 -22.87 8.68
CA TRP A 319 -0.27 -22.86 9.36
C TRP A 319 -0.47 -21.57 10.18
N GLN A 320 0.54 -21.16 10.97
CA GLN A 320 0.51 -19.90 11.70
C GLN A 320 0.31 -18.70 10.77
N LEU A 321 0.98 -18.65 9.62
CA LEU A 321 0.79 -17.54 8.67
C LEU A 321 -0.62 -17.48 8.09
N LEU A 322 -1.27 -18.64 7.93
CA LEU A 322 -2.67 -18.68 7.55
C LEU A 322 -3.51 -18.20 8.74
N GLU A 323 -3.32 -18.71 9.95
CA GLU A 323 -4.06 -18.27 11.15
C GLU A 323 -3.91 -16.76 11.44
N GLU A 324 -2.73 -16.18 11.18
CA GLU A 324 -2.44 -14.75 11.30
C GLU A 324 -3.13 -13.90 10.20
N ALA A 325 -3.60 -14.51 9.10
CA ALA A 325 -4.21 -13.79 8.00
C ALA A 325 -5.63 -13.28 8.36
N SER A 326 -5.92 -12.04 7.97
CA SER A 326 -7.23 -11.43 8.23
C SER A 326 -8.32 -11.93 7.27
N ILE A 327 -9.59 -11.81 7.68
CA ILE A 327 -10.77 -12.20 6.87
C ILE A 327 -10.73 -11.63 5.42
N PRO A 328 -10.40 -10.34 5.19
CA PRO A 328 -10.29 -9.79 3.84
C PRO A 328 -9.25 -10.50 2.96
N VAL A 329 -8.15 -11.00 3.55
CA VAL A 329 -7.12 -11.76 2.83
C VAL A 329 -7.69 -13.08 2.34
N TYR A 330 -8.41 -13.81 3.18
CA TYR A 330 -9.06 -15.06 2.80
C TYR A 330 -10.11 -14.89 1.70
N VAL A 331 -10.97 -13.88 1.82
CA VAL A 331 -11.96 -13.55 0.80
C VAL A 331 -11.27 -13.21 -0.53
N ALA A 332 -10.18 -12.43 -0.48
CA ALA A 332 -9.43 -12.07 -1.67
C ALA A 332 -8.78 -13.30 -2.34
N LEU A 333 -8.14 -14.17 -1.56
CA LEU A 333 -7.52 -15.40 -2.06
C LEU A 333 -8.53 -16.36 -2.69
N GLY A 334 -9.65 -16.60 -2.00
CA GLY A 334 -10.73 -17.44 -2.52
C GLY A 334 -11.30 -16.90 -3.84
N THR A 335 -11.50 -15.58 -3.92
CA THR A 335 -11.99 -14.92 -5.14
C THR A 335 -10.96 -14.99 -6.27
N LEU A 336 -9.69 -14.73 -5.98
CA LEU A 336 -8.60 -14.84 -6.96
C LEU A 336 -8.44 -16.26 -7.48
N LEU A 337 -8.55 -17.27 -6.61
CA LEU A 337 -8.53 -18.68 -7.01
C LEU A 337 -9.71 -19.01 -7.93
N GLY A 338 -10.91 -18.54 -7.59
CA GLY A 338 -12.09 -18.67 -8.45
C GLY A 338 -11.87 -18.03 -9.83
N LEU A 339 -11.38 -16.78 -9.87
CA LEU A 339 -11.04 -16.07 -11.11
C LEU A 339 -9.95 -16.78 -11.91
N LEU A 340 -8.94 -17.36 -11.25
CA LEU A 340 -7.87 -18.12 -11.88
C LEU A 340 -8.42 -19.40 -12.54
N VAL A 341 -9.25 -20.17 -11.84
CA VAL A 341 -9.87 -21.40 -12.37
C VAL A 341 -10.80 -21.05 -13.53
N THR A 342 -11.74 -20.13 -13.33
CA THR A 342 -12.68 -19.69 -14.37
C THR A 342 -11.93 -19.11 -15.57
N GLY A 343 -10.91 -18.28 -15.34
CA GLY A 343 -10.08 -17.69 -16.39
C GLY A 343 -9.31 -18.72 -17.19
N THR A 344 -8.82 -19.78 -16.54
CA THR A 344 -8.14 -20.90 -17.20
C THR A 344 -9.11 -21.66 -18.10
N ILE A 345 -10.30 -21.98 -17.60
CA ILE A 345 -11.36 -22.63 -18.39
C ILE A 345 -11.76 -21.76 -19.60
N LEU A 346 -11.95 -20.46 -19.40
CA LEU A 346 -12.28 -19.52 -20.49
C LEU A 346 -11.17 -19.42 -21.54
N ARG A 347 -9.91 -19.50 -21.14
CA ARG A 347 -8.76 -19.53 -22.05
C ARG A 347 -8.71 -20.82 -22.85
N LEU A 348 -8.91 -21.98 -22.21
CA LEU A 348 -8.93 -23.29 -22.86
C LEU A 348 -10.10 -23.43 -23.84
N THR A 349 -11.27 -22.86 -23.51
CA THR A 349 -12.46 -22.86 -24.38
C THR A 349 -12.43 -21.78 -25.46
N GLY A 350 -11.42 -20.89 -25.47
CA GLY A 350 -11.34 -19.78 -26.42
C GLY A 350 -12.37 -18.67 -26.20
N THR A 351 -13.11 -18.70 -25.08
CA THR A 351 -14.17 -17.72 -24.79
C THR A 351 -13.57 -16.40 -24.32
N GLU A 352 -13.58 -15.38 -25.18
CA GLU A 352 -13.03 -14.06 -24.86
C GLU A 352 -14.05 -13.08 -24.29
N ARG A 353 -15.28 -13.14 -24.81
CA ARG A 353 -16.43 -12.32 -24.41
C ARG A 353 -17.72 -13.01 -24.85
N LEU A 354 -18.81 -12.72 -24.16
CA LEU A 354 -20.15 -13.05 -24.63
C LEU A 354 -20.54 -12.05 -25.72
N LYS A 355 -21.00 -12.59 -26.86
CA LYS A 355 -21.51 -11.79 -27.98
C LYS A 355 -22.96 -11.43 -27.71
N GLU A 356 -23.34 -10.22 -28.12
CA GLU A 356 -24.72 -9.76 -28.07
C GLU A 356 -25.52 -10.47 -29.17
N SER A 357 -26.72 -10.96 -28.85
CA SER A 357 -27.60 -11.57 -29.87
C SER A 357 -28.07 -10.49 -30.85
N PRO A 358 -28.15 -10.75 -32.17
CA PRO A 358 -28.60 -9.77 -33.16
C PRO A 358 -29.95 -9.12 -32.81
N ALA A 359 -30.89 -9.91 -32.29
CA ALA A 359 -32.21 -9.43 -31.86
C ALA A 359 -32.15 -8.46 -30.66
N ALA A 360 -31.16 -8.62 -29.76
CA ALA A 360 -30.97 -7.73 -28.62
C ALA A 360 -30.29 -6.40 -29.02
N ALA A 361 -29.47 -6.42 -30.09
CA ALA A 361 -28.81 -5.23 -30.62
C ALA A 361 -29.79 -4.27 -31.32
N GLU A 362 -30.87 -4.79 -31.92
CA GLU A 362 -31.97 -4.01 -32.50
C GLU A 362 -32.87 -3.35 -31.44
N VAL A 363 -33.22 -4.08 -30.37
CA VAL A 363 -34.05 -3.54 -29.26
C VAL A 363 -33.36 -2.40 -28.50
N ALA A 364 -32.02 -2.35 -28.51
CA ALA A 364 -31.25 -1.26 -27.89
C ALA A 364 -31.39 0.10 -28.61
N HIS A 365 -31.93 0.13 -29.83
CA HIS A 365 -32.36 1.36 -30.52
C HIS A 365 -33.70 1.87 -29.94
N ASN A 366 -33.76 2.01 -28.62
CA ASN A 366 -34.87 2.71 -28.00
C ASN A 366 -34.48 4.18 -27.86
N ASP A 367 -35.13 5.05 -28.65
CA ASP A 367 -35.13 6.51 -28.52
C ASP A 367 -35.90 6.96 -27.26
N SER A 368 -35.67 6.25 -26.16
CA SER A 368 -36.20 6.60 -24.85
C SER A 368 -35.63 7.95 -24.45
N ILE A 369 -36.47 8.78 -23.85
CA ILE A 369 -36.07 10.04 -23.20
C ILE A 369 -34.94 9.86 -22.17
N TRP A 370 -34.76 8.64 -21.66
CA TRP A 370 -33.70 8.24 -20.73
C TRP A 370 -32.39 7.81 -21.41
N ASN A 371 -32.39 7.58 -22.74
CA ASN A 371 -31.23 7.17 -23.54
C ASN A 371 -30.54 8.37 -24.22
N LYS A 372 -30.39 9.48 -23.49
CA LYS A 372 -29.66 10.65 -23.99
C LYS A 372 -28.16 10.47 -23.81
N GLN A 373 -27.39 10.81 -24.85
CA GLN A 373 -25.93 10.84 -24.75
C GLN A 373 -25.51 11.95 -23.78
N ILE A 374 -24.95 11.54 -22.64
CA ILE A 374 -24.41 12.48 -21.65
C ILE A 374 -23.18 13.16 -22.26
N PRO A 375 -23.07 14.50 -22.21
CA PRO A 375 -21.88 15.20 -22.68
C PRO A 375 -20.62 14.67 -22.00
N GLN A 376 -19.57 14.48 -22.80
CA GLN A 376 -18.34 13.77 -22.43
C GLN A 376 -17.60 14.17 -21.14
N PRO A 377 -17.65 15.42 -20.59
CA PRO A 377 -16.95 15.69 -19.34
C PRO A 377 -17.64 15.09 -18.10
N TRP A 378 -18.96 14.92 -18.13
CA TRP A 378 -19.73 14.53 -16.95
C TRP A 378 -19.41 13.13 -16.43
N PRO A 379 -19.31 12.07 -17.26
CA PRO A 379 -18.94 10.73 -16.77
C PRO A 379 -17.56 10.72 -16.11
N SER A 380 -16.63 11.54 -16.60
CA SER A 380 -15.28 11.69 -16.04
C SER A 380 -15.31 12.34 -14.66
N ILE A 381 -16.04 13.45 -14.54
CA ILE A 381 -16.22 14.18 -13.28
C ILE A 381 -16.91 13.27 -12.27
N VAL A 382 -18.03 12.64 -12.65
CA VAL A 382 -18.74 11.70 -11.79
C VAL A 382 -17.84 10.54 -11.37
N GLY A 383 -17.05 9.97 -12.28
CA GLY A 383 -16.10 8.89 -11.94
C GLY A 383 -15.07 9.32 -10.90
N VAL A 384 -14.46 10.51 -11.05
CA VAL A 384 -13.48 11.04 -10.10
C VAL A 384 -14.14 11.39 -8.77
N VAL A 385 -15.32 12.03 -8.79
CA VAL A 385 -16.07 12.38 -7.57
C VAL A 385 -16.50 11.12 -6.83
N SER A 386 -16.99 10.09 -7.52
CA SER A 386 -17.35 8.81 -6.93
C SER A 386 -16.14 8.09 -6.34
N ALA A 387 -15.00 8.08 -7.04
CA ALA A 387 -13.77 7.50 -6.50
C ALA A 387 -13.32 8.24 -5.23
N LEU A 388 -13.36 9.57 -5.25
CA LEU A 388 -13.03 10.39 -4.08
C LEU A 388 -14.02 10.14 -2.93
N ALA A 389 -15.31 10.03 -3.21
CA ALA A 389 -16.34 9.74 -2.22
C ALA A 389 -16.14 8.36 -1.57
N VAL A 390 -15.77 7.34 -2.35
CA VAL A 390 -15.41 6.01 -1.82
C VAL A 390 -14.16 6.08 -0.97
N VAL A 391 -13.12 6.80 -1.40
CA VAL A 391 -11.90 6.99 -0.60
C VAL A 391 -12.23 7.69 0.73
N VAL A 392 -13.03 8.76 0.69
CA VAL A 392 -13.48 9.46 1.90
C VAL A 392 -14.30 8.53 2.79
N MET A 393 -15.23 7.76 2.24
CA MET A 393 -16.01 6.77 2.99
C MET A 393 -15.11 5.74 3.69
N LEU A 394 -14.10 5.20 2.99
CA LEU A 394 -13.14 4.25 3.57
C LEU A 394 -12.32 4.88 4.69
N ILE A 395 -11.90 6.14 4.55
CA ILE A 395 -11.23 6.89 5.62
C ILE A 395 -12.17 7.03 6.83
N TYR A 396 -13.45 7.39 6.60
CA TYR A 396 -14.46 7.51 7.66
C TYR A 396 -14.76 6.20 8.39
N VAL A 397 -14.70 5.06 7.68
CA VAL A 397 -14.85 3.72 8.27
C VAL A 397 -13.60 3.31 9.06
N TYR A 398 -12.41 3.66 8.57
CA TYR A 398 -11.16 3.31 9.24
C TYR A 398 -10.88 4.12 10.51
N TYR A 399 -11.31 5.39 10.54
CA TYR A 399 -11.23 6.30 11.68
C TYR A 399 -12.60 6.45 12.35
N PRO A 400 -12.99 5.52 13.25
CA PRO A 400 -14.23 5.61 13.99
C PRO A 400 -14.23 6.84 14.92
N PRO A 401 -15.41 7.22 15.47
CA PRO A 401 -15.51 8.28 16.47
C PRO A 401 -14.53 8.09 17.63
N VAL A 402 -14.06 9.21 18.19
CA VAL A 402 -13.07 9.24 19.27
C VAL A 402 -13.55 8.44 20.48
N GLU A 403 -14.84 8.46 20.76
CA GLU A 403 -15.48 7.73 21.85
C GLU A 403 -15.36 6.21 21.67
N GLU A 404 -15.61 5.72 20.45
CA GLU A 404 -15.49 4.30 20.09
C GLU A 404 -14.03 3.83 20.18
N LEU A 405 -13.07 4.66 19.77
CA LEU A 405 -11.64 4.37 19.95
C LEU A 405 -11.25 4.23 21.43
N PHE A 406 -11.79 5.09 22.31
CA PHE A 406 -11.55 4.96 23.75
C PHE A 406 -12.20 3.71 24.36
N ASP A 407 -13.37 3.31 23.87
CA ASP A 407 -14.02 2.08 24.28
C ASP A 407 -13.22 0.84 23.82
N GLU A 408 -12.74 0.82 22.58
CA GLU A 408 -11.88 -0.24 22.07
C GLU A 408 -10.56 -0.33 22.86
N MET A 409 -9.88 0.81 23.07
CA MET A 409 -8.66 0.89 23.88
C MET A 409 -8.87 0.43 25.32
N SER A 410 -10.08 0.58 25.88
CA SER A 410 -10.36 0.12 27.24
C SER A 410 -10.29 -1.40 27.38
N SER A 411 -10.67 -2.13 26.32
CA SER A 411 -10.56 -3.59 26.26
C SER A 411 -9.11 -4.04 26.09
N VAL A 412 -8.38 -3.40 25.15
CA VAL A 412 -6.95 -3.67 24.91
C VAL A 412 -6.11 -3.37 26.14
N ARG A 413 -6.41 -2.28 26.87
CA ARG A 413 -5.72 -1.93 28.12
C ARG A 413 -5.72 -3.08 29.13
N ALA A 414 -6.86 -3.73 29.33
CA ALA A 414 -6.98 -4.82 30.31
C ALA A 414 -6.10 -6.01 29.91
N ASN A 415 -6.12 -6.37 28.62
CA ASN A 415 -5.30 -7.43 28.05
C ASN A 415 -3.80 -7.10 28.15
N ALA A 416 -3.40 -5.89 27.75
CA ALA A 416 -2.02 -5.42 27.78
C ALA A 416 -1.42 -5.45 29.19
N ILE A 417 -2.13 -4.93 30.19
CA ILE A 417 -1.65 -4.91 31.58
C ILE A 417 -1.56 -6.35 32.13
N SER A 418 -2.52 -7.21 31.82
CA SER A 418 -2.49 -8.62 32.22
C SER A 418 -1.29 -9.36 31.60
N ALA A 419 -1.10 -9.20 30.29
CA ALA A 419 0.00 -9.79 29.55
C ALA A 419 1.37 -9.30 30.06
N TYR A 420 1.50 -8.01 30.40
CA TYR A 420 2.74 -7.45 30.92
C TYR A 420 3.12 -7.99 32.32
N ARG A 421 2.11 -8.30 33.14
CA ARG A 421 2.30 -8.85 34.49
C ARG A 421 2.60 -10.34 34.50
N VAL A 422 1.83 -11.13 33.76
CA VAL A 422 1.79 -12.61 33.89
C VAL A 422 1.93 -13.34 32.55
N GLY A 423 1.75 -12.64 31.43
CA GLY A 423 1.83 -13.23 30.08
C GLY A 423 3.25 -13.41 29.55
N THR A 424 3.33 -13.85 28.29
CA THR A 424 4.60 -13.95 27.58
C THR A 424 5.07 -12.56 27.12
N PRO A 425 6.40 -12.32 27.05
CA PRO A 425 6.95 -11.08 26.51
C PRO A 425 6.40 -10.72 25.13
N GLU A 426 6.20 -11.71 24.26
CA GLU A 426 5.69 -11.55 22.91
C GLU A 426 4.25 -11.04 22.91
N LEU A 427 3.38 -11.68 23.70
CA LEU A 427 1.98 -11.27 23.85
C LEU A 427 1.88 -9.85 24.43
N ALA A 428 2.69 -9.53 25.45
CA ALA A 428 2.70 -8.20 26.03
C ALA A 428 3.10 -7.12 25.01
N ARG A 429 4.16 -7.36 24.21
CA ARG A 429 4.56 -6.44 23.15
C ARG A 429 3.47 -6.25 22.10
N GLN A 430 2.80 -7.34 21.70
CA GLN A 430 1.71 -7.29 20.73
C GLN A 430 0.53 -6.45 21.23
N GLU A 431 0.09 -6.64 22.48
CA GLU A 431 -1.01 -5.86 23.07
C GLU A 431 -0.67 -4.37 23.19
N PHE A 432 0.56 -4.02 23.61
CA PHE A 432 1.01 -2.62 23.64
C PHE A 432 1.11 -2.00 22.23
N GLN A 433 1.53 -2.78 21.22
CA GLN A 433 1.54 -2.33 19.82
C GLN A 433 0.11 -2.07 19.31
N THR A 434 -0.85 -2.95 19.60
CA THR A 434 -2.26 -2.72 19.26
C THR A 434 -2.79 -1.47 19.95
N TRP A 435 -2.42 -1.24 21.21
CA TRP A 435 -2.83 -0.04 21.94
C TRP A 435 -2.25 1.24 21.33
N ASP A 436 -0.96 1.26 20.99
CA ASP A 436 -0.32 2.41 20.31
C ASP A 436 -0.96 2.68 18.95
N TYR A 437 -1.29 1.63 18.21
CA TYR A 437 -1.97 1.74 16.92
C TYR A 437 -3.35 2.40 17.04
N LEU A 438 -4.16 2.01 18.03
CA LEU A 438 -5.45 2.67 18.30
C LEU A 438 -5.27 4.13 18.75
N ALA A 439 -4.29 4.39 19.62
CA ALA A 439 -3.98 5.74 20.08
C ALA A 439 -3.55 6.65 18.92
N GLY A 440 -2.81 6.11 17.95
CA GLY A 440 -2.41 6.82 16.74
C GLY A 440 -3.57 7.30 15.86
N LYS A 441 -4.75 6.67 15.97
CA LYS A 441 -5.95 7.08 15.22
C LYS A 441 -6.64 8.31 15.81
N LEU A 442 -6.44 8.61 17.09
CA LEU A 442 -7.18 9.66 17.81
C LEU A 442 -7.10 11.05 17.16
N PRO A 443 -5.92 11.59 16.80
CA PRO A 443 -5.85 12.96 16.28
C PRO A 443 -6.55 13.10 14.94
N ILE A 444 -6.43 12.08 14.08
CA ILE A 444 -7.05 12.06 12.76
C ILE A 444 -8.56 11.87 12.88
N ALA A 445 -9.02 10.96 13.74
CA ALA A 445 -10.45 10.76 14.02
C ALA A 445 -11.10 12.05 14.54
N ALA A 446 -10.44 12.78 15.43
CA ALA A 446 -10.91 14.08 15.92
C ALA A 446 -11.01 15.10 14.78
N VAL A 447 -9.95 15.28 13.97
CA VAL A 447 -9.98 16.21 12.83
C VAL A 447 -11.08 15.84 11.83
N LEU A 448 -11.30 14.55 11.57
CA LEU A 448 -12.30 14.08 10.60
C LEU A 448 -13.74 14.38 11.05
N ARG A 449 -14.04 14.22 12.34
CA ARG A 449 -15.40 14.29 12.91
C ARG A 449 -15.74 15.66 13.48
N ARG A 450 -14.75 16.33 14.07
CA ARG A 450 -14.87 17.61 14.78
C ARG A 450 -14.30 18.79 13.99
N GLY A 451 -13.52 18.51 12.93
CA GLY A 451 -12.87 19.53 12.10
C GLY A 451 -11.55 20.04 12.68
N SER A 452 -11.28 19.80 13.96
CA SER A 452 -10.04 20.22 14.63
C SER A 452 -9.62 19.24 15.72
N VAL A 453 -8.38 19.39 16.18
CA VAL A 453 -7.89 18.72 17.40
C VAL A 453 -7.02 19.71 18.17
N SER A 454 -7.37 19.93 19.45
CA SER A 454 -6.71 20.90 20.32
C SER A 454 -5.22 20.59 20.47
N ALA A 455 -4.41 21.63 20.65
CA ALA A 455 -2.96 21.46 20.86
C ALA A 455 -2.69 20.56 22.07
N GLU A 456 -3.46 20.71 23.14
CA GLU A 456 -3.37 19.86 24.33
C GLU A 456 -3.68 18.39 24.02
N ALA A 457 -4.77 18.09 23.30
CA ALA A 457 -5.10 16.71 22.94
C ALA A 457 -4.00 16.06 22.08
N ARG A 458 -3.38 16.81 21.16
CA ARG A 458 -2.21 16.30 20.39
C ARG A 458 -1.02 16.00 21.30
N THR A 459 -0.68 16.93 22.18
CA THR A 459 0.45 16.76 23.12
C THR A 459 0.23 15.58 24.05
N ARG A 460 -0.96 15.44 24.63
CA ARG A 460 -1.32 14.31 25.50
C ARG A 460 -1.34 12.99 24.74
N THR A 461 -1.79 12.98 23.49
CA THR A 461 -1.70 11.79 22.62
C THR A 461 -0.24 11.40 22.42
N GLY A 462 0.64 12.36 22.11
CA GLY A 462 2.07 12.12 21.94
C GLY A 462 2.70 11.54 23.21
N ALA A 463 2.48 12.18 24.37
CA ALA A 463 2.98 11.70 25.65
C ALA A 463 2.48 10.29 26.01
N PHE A 464 1.23 9.98 25.67
CA PHE A 464 0.66 8.65 25.87
C PHE A 464 1.32 7.58 25.00
N ARG A 465 1.53 7.89 23.71
CA ARG A 465 2.24 6.99 22.78
C ARG A 465 3.70 6.78 23.16
N ASP A 466 4.39 7.83 23.61
CA ASP A 466 5.76 7.73 24.11
C ASP A 466 5.84 6.85 25.37
N MET A 467 4.84 6.92 26.25
CA MET A 467 4.76 6.04 27.42
C MET A 467 4.49 4.58 27.02
N LEU A 468 3.61 4.33 26.05
CA LEU A 468 3.38 2.99 25.49
C LEU A 468 4.68 2.39 24.92
N ALA A 469 5.47 3.20 24.19
CA ALA A 469 6.76 2.78 23.66
C ALA A 469 7.74 2.40 24.79
N ARG A 470 7.86 3.24 25.83
CA ARG A 470 8.73 2.94 27.00
C ARG A 470 8.34 1.65 27.71
N VAL A 471 7.04 1.43 27.91
CA VAL A 471 6.54 0.21 28.56
C VAL A 471 6.84 -1.01 27.69
N ARG A 472 6.64 -0.92 26.37
CA ARG A 472 6.97 -1.97 25.41
C ARG A 472 8.45 -2.34 25.43
N ASP A 473 9.34 -1.34 25.46
CA ASP A 473 10.79 -1.55 25.46
C ASP A 473 11.28 -2.18 26.78
N SER A 474 10.55 -1.94 27.87
CA SER A 474 10.84 -2.55 29.18
C SER A 474 10.43 -4.03 29.30
N VAL A 475 9.70 -4.57 28.31
CA VAL A 475 9.16 -5.94 28.38
C VAL A 475 10.29 -6.97 28.41
N GLY A 476 10.36 -7.71 29.53
CA GLY A 476 11.33 -8.80 29.74
C GLY A 476 12.61 -8.38 30.45
N THR A 477 12.83 -7.08 30.67
CA THR A 477 14.05 -6.53 31.29
C THR A 477 13.80 -5.91 32.67
N THR A 478 12.55 -5.62 33.02
CA THR A 478 12.17 -4.88 34.24
C THR A 478 11.70 -5.76 35.39
N SER A 479 12.04 -5.32 36.61
CA SER A 479 11.62 -5.95 37.87
C SER A 479 10.12 -5.73 38.15
N LYS A 480 9.51 -6.55 39.01
CA LYS A 480 8.07 -6.44 39.33
C LYS A 480 7.66 -5.07 39.88
N ILE A 481 8.49 -4.45 40.72
CA ILE A 481 8.24 -3.12 41.31
C ILE A 481 8.23 -2.05 40.22
N GLU A 482 9.16 -2.16 39.28
CA GLU A 482 9.30 -1.23 38.16
C GLU A 482 8.15 -1.37 37.16
N LYS A 483 7.70 -2.61 36.90
CA LYS A 483 6.48 -2.86 36.12
C LYS A 483 5.26 -2.15 36.71
N ASP A 484 5.04 -2.24 38.02
CA ASP A 484 3.89 -1.59 38.66
C ASP A 484 4.00 -0.05 38.63
N LYS A 485 5.22 0.50 38.67
CA LYS A 485 5.44 1.95 38.47
C LYS A 485 5.09 2.38 37.04
N LEU A 486 5.61 1.66 36.04
CA LEU A 486 5.35 1.93 34.63
C LEU A 486 3.87 1.80 34.27
N ILE A 487 3.17 0.80 34.82
CA ILE A 487 1.71 0.65 34.63
C ILE A 487 0.94 1.86 35.17
N ARG A 488 1.33 2.40 36.34
CA ARG A 488 0.68 3.59 36.91
C ARG A 488 0.88 4.80 36.00
N GLU A 489 2.13 5.10 35.64
CA GLU A 489 2.46 6.22 34.75
C GLU A 489 1.74 6.11 33.39
N LEU A 490 1.63 4.90 32.83
CA LEU A 490 0.87 4.63 31.61
C LEU A 490 -0.63 4.89 31.78
N THR A 491 -1.21 4.46 32.90
CA THR A 491 -2.64 4.63 33.19
C THR A 491 -2.98 6.11 33.37
N ASP A 492 -2.12 6.86 34.06
CA ASP A 492 -2.25 8.30 34.25
C ASP A 492 -2.21 9.01 32.89
N SER A 493 -1.19 8.73 32.07
CA SER A 493 -1.06 9.31 30.72
C SER A 493 -2.26 8.98 29.81
N TYR A 494 -2.80 7.75 29.89
CA TYR A 494 -4.03 7.38 29.18
C TYR A 494 -5.24 8.20 29.66
N SER A 495 -5.38 8.41 30.98
CA SER A 495 -6.49 9.17 31.56
C SER A 495 -6.45 10.65 31.15
N GLU A 496 -5.28 11.28 31.22
CA GLU A 496 -5.06 12.66 30.79
C GLU A 496 -5.35 12.84 29.30
N CYS A 497 -4.93 11.88 28.47
CA CYS A 497 -5.25 11.84 27.05
C CYS A 497 -6.77 11.80 26.84
N ARG A 498 -7.47 10.90 27.54
CA ARG A 498 -8.94 10.79 27.45
C ARG A 498 -9.66 12.07 27.89
N GLU A 499 -9.19 12.70 28.95
CA GLU A 499 -9.74 13.96 29.44
C GLU A 499 -9.55 15.10 28.45
N ALA A 500 -8.38 15.22 27.82
CA ALA A 500 -8.13 16.25 26.81
C ALA A 500 -9.08 16.14 25.60
N TYR A 501 -9.39 14.92 25.14
CA TYR A 501 -10.38 14.73 24.06
C TYR A 501 -11.83 14.94 24.51
N ARG A 502 -12.16 14.68 25.78
CA ARG A 502 -13.49 14.99 26.34
C ARG A 502 -13.69 16.50 26.48
N ALA A 503 -12.71 17.20 27.05
CA ALA A 503 -12.73 18.65 27.22
C ALA A 503 -12.90 19.36 25.87
N ALA A 504 -12.12 18.96 24.85
CA ALA A 504 -12.25 19.50 23.50
C ALA A 504 -13.64 19.28 22.88
N GLY A 505 -14.27 18.12 23.16
CA GLY A 505 -15.61 17.81 22.65
C GLY A 505 -16.73 18.59 23.33
N ASN A 506 -16.55 19.01 24.58
CA ASN A 506 -17.53 19.82 25.30
C ASN A 506 -17.49 21.30 24.88
N THR A 507 -16.29 21.86 24.69
CA THR A 507 -16.12 23.25 24.23
C THR A 507 -16.71 23.52 22.84
N GLU A 508 -16.71 22.53 21.95
CA GLU A 508 -17.34 22.66 20.61
C GLU A 508 -18.87 22.57 20.68
N ARG A 509 -19.44 21.83 21.64
CA ARG A 509 -20.89 21.77 21.85
C ARG A 509 -21.46 23.07 22.42
N GLU A 510 -20.72 23.74 23.29
CA GLU A 510 -21.12 25.04 23.87
C GLU A 510 -20.96 26.21 22.89
N GLY A 511 -20.10 26.10 21.87
CA GLY A 511 -19.94 27.12 20.82
C GLY A 511 -20.89 26.95 19.62
N ALA A 512 -21.61 25.84 19.52
CA ALA A 512 -22.57 25.54 18.45
C ALA A 512 -24.05 25.71 18.86
N THR A 513 -24.30 26.01 20.14
CA THR A 513 -25.57 26.50 20.69
C THR A 513 -25.54 28.01 20.81
#